data_AF-A0A6I1ZP23-F1
#
_entry.id   AF-A0A6I1ZP23-F1
#
_cell.length_a   1.000
_cell.length_b   1.000
_cell.length_c   1.000
_cell.angle_alpha   90.00
_cell.angle_beta   90.00
_cell.angle_gamma   90.00
#
_symmetry.space_group_name_H-M   'P 1'
#
loop_
_entity.id
_entity.type
_entity.pdbx_description
1 polymer ?
#
loop_
_entity_poly.entity_id
_entity_poly.type
_entity_poly.pdbx_seq_one_letter_code
_entity_poly.pdbx_strand_id
1 'polypeptide(L)'
;MQRMATNLLVFYLLSGAAYGSGGQIEHITLDIPDSRTEVKVEDGRFYRLSSATTTIEIEGRWLGIYRWILSARDTSRVSARLINERWEPVEGTARSLPDRPILKIHSSQIWGRTWVVLLDLYPWRISNGRVEVLKGGRVEVTIRHRAEDPVVESVGLPFPDSRITNRILVQAGPSIGPLLRRPGEVIPVDGSWLKIPIREDGLYHLATGYLADAGLPAGDLDPTTLRLFAPTSLGRPLPDQVGAPLQDNLVEVPVHIRGEGDGLLDEGDDILFYAQGPRGLKLVGDDLTFIQNPYTNEAYVWLHIPAADGGAAAERMIRGPTFVSATKIVATGRNLYRHEVDVFNGFHSGPVWHQAAIKKGGSFTISLPATGLSSDMTAYLKVKLRGGNETGYHQVALTLNQTPLLTSSTWTAHADITLAPDPDAVKGAVEAGSNVIVLNNTTTNPDPQEKVWLDWVELDYGLDLTADEDALAFP
;
A
#
# COMPACT_ATOMS: atom_id res chain seq x y z
N MET A 1 23.69 15.75 10.14
CA MET A 1 22.83 16.74 9.44
C MET A 1 21.40 16.45 9.84
N GLN A 2 20.72 17.37 10.54
CA GLN A 2 19.40 17.09 11.11
C GLN A 2 18.35 16.84 10.01
N ARG A 3 17.57 15.76 10.16
CA ARG A 3 16.31 15.61 9.41
C ARG A 3 15.28 16.55 10.05
N MET A 4 14.79 17.54 9.32
CA MET A 4 13.55 18.21 9.71
C MET A 4 12.40 17.20 9.58
N ALA A 5 11.86 16.78 10.72
CA ALA A 5 10.63 16.01 10.77
C ALA A 5 9.44 16.97 10.67
N THR A 6 8.72 16.93 9.55
CA THR A 6 7.45 17.65 9.40
C THR A 6 6.33 16.63 9.44
N ASN A 7 5.72 16.47 10.62
CA ASN A 7 4.50 15.67 10.78
C ASN A 7 3.38 16.32 9.96
N LEU A 8 2.77 15.57 9.04
CA LEU A 8 1.57 15.99 8.33
C LEU A 8 0.47 14.95 8.51
N LEU A 9 -0.49 15.25 9.39
CA LEU A 9 -1.71 14.48 9.56
C LEU A 9 -2.61 14.70 8.34
N VAL A 10 -3.17 13.63 7.77
CA VAL A 10 -4.03 13.69 6.58
C VAL A 10 -5.46 13.30 6.95
N PHE A 11 -6.42 14.13 6.57
CA PHE A 11 -7.86 13.84 6.68
C PHE A 11 -8.52 13.87 5.30
N TYR A 12 -9.43 12.93 5.05
CA TYR A 12 -10.19 12.84 3.79
C TYR A 12 -11.61 13.38 3.96
N LEU A 13 -12.11 14.06 2.94
CA LEU A 13 -13.54 14.34 2.74
C LEU A 13 -13.96 13.94 1.32
N LEU A 14 -15.05 13.18 1.22
CA LEU A 14 -15.66 12.72 -0.02
C LEU A 14 -17.14 13.14 -0.03
N SER A 15 -17.59 13.88 -1.05
CA SER A 15 -19.01 14.20 -1.29
C SER A 15 -19.30 14.33 -2.79
N GLY A 16 -20.52 14.01 -3.24
CA GLY A 16 -20.87 13.83 -4.66
C GLY A 16 -21.00 15.12 -5.50
N ALA A 17 -20.93 14.99 -6.83
CA ALA A 17 -20.90 16.11 -7.76
C ALA A 17 -22.30 16.57 -8.24
N ALA A 18 -22.47 17.87 -8.41
CA ALA A 18 -23.58 18.53 -9.09
C ALA A 18 -23.02 19.62 -10.02
N TYR A 19 -23.76 19.97 -11.08
CA TYR A 19 -23.46 21.12 -11.95
C TYR A 19 -24.41 22.29 -11.62
N GLY A 20 -23.90 23.52 -11.71
CA GLY A 20 -24.73 24.72 -11.62
C GLY A 20 -25.71 24.83 -12.80
N SER A 21 -26.87 25.45 -12.56
CA SER A 21 -27.91 25.66 -13.57
C SER A 21 -28.06 27.14 -13.94
N GLY A 22 -28.18 27.43 -15.24
CA GLY A 22 -28.21 28.80 -15.75
C GLY A 22 -26.81 29.39 -15.96
N GLY A 23 -26.75 30.54 -16.64
CA GLY A 23 -25.50 31.27 -16.86
C GLY A 23 -25.03 31.95 -15.57
N GLN A 24 -24.40 31.20 -14.68
CA GLN A 24 -23.95 31.67 -13.37
C GLN A 24 -22.42 31.77 -13.27
N ILE A 25 -21.96 32.69 -12.42
CA ILE A 25 -20.58 32.83 -12.00
C ILE A 25 -20.53 32.45 -10.53
N GLU A 26 -19.74 31.43 -10.19
CA GLU A 26 -19.59 30.93 -8.83
C GLU A 26 -18.28 31.42 -8.24
N HIS A 27 -18.34 32.01 -7.05
CA HIS A 27 -17.20 32.40 -6.25
C HIS A 27 -17.02 31.40 -5.09
N ILE A 28 -15.85 30.75 -5.07
CA ILE A 28 -15.49 29.73 -4.08
C ILE A 28 -14.25 30.23 -3.35
N THR A 29 -14.28 30.20 -2.02
CA THR A 29 -13.12 30.50 -1.18
C THR A 29 -12.62 29.22 -0.52
N LEU A 30 -11.34 28.91 -0.73
CA LEU A 30 -10.64 27.75 -0.19
C LEU A 30 -9.58 28.23 0.82
N ASP A 31 -9.78 27.96 2.11
CA ASP A 31 -8.75 28.23 3.13
C ASP A 31 -7.54 27.29 2.93
N ILE A 32 -6.32 27.82 3.04
CA ILE A 32 -5.09 27.02 2.87
C ILE A 32 -4.81 26.26 4.18
N PRO A 33 -4.54 24.93 4.14
CA PRO A 33 -4.60 24.13 5.37
C PRO A 33 -3.53 24.47 6.40
N ASP A 34 -3.97 24.74 7.65
CA ASP A 34 -3.16 24.53 8.86
C ASP A 34 -3.62 23.26 9.63
N SER A 35 -4.91 22.95 9.63
CA SER A 35 -5.48 21.66 10.07
C SER A 35 -6.94 21.38 9.66
N ARG A 36 -7.66 22.37 9.11
CA ARG A 36 -9.06 22.22 8.67
C ARG A 36 -9.32 22.93 7.33
N THR A 37 -9.57 22.17 6.26
CA THR A 37 -10.00 22.74 4.98
C THR A 37 -11.47 23.13 5.06
N GLU A 38 -11.76 24.40 5.35
CA GLU A 38 -13.10 24.96 5.11
C GLU A 38 -13.25 25.41 3.66
N VAL A 39 -14.37 25.03 3.06
CA VAL A 39 -14.82 25.53 1.76
C VAL A 39 -16.01 26.43 2.01
N LYS A 40 -15.95 27.68 1.54
CA LYS A 40 -17.08 28.61 1.60
C LYS A 40 -17.57 28.92 0.20
N VAL A 41 -18.88 28.74 0.02
CA VAL A 41 -19.63 28.97 -1.22
C VAL A 41 -20.77 29.91 -0.88
N GLU A 42 -20.88 31.04 -1.57
CA GLU A 42 -21.81 32.12 -1.19
C GLU A 42 -23.29 31.80 -1.49
N ASP A 43 -23.57 30.87 -2.41
CA ASP A 43 -24.90 30.61 -2.98
C ASP A 43 -25.70 29.46 -2.32
N GLY A 44 -25.22 28.89 -1.20
CA GLY A 44 -25.96 27.85 -0.45
C GLY A 44 -26.18 26.52 -1.18
N ARG A 45 -25.51 26.30 -2.32
CA ARG A 45 -25.53 25.06 -3.10
C ARG A 45 -24.31 24.18 -2.80
N PHE A 46 -24.47 22.87 -2.95
CA PHE A 46 -23.44 21.87 -2.68
C PHE A 46 -22.56 21.62 -3.91
N TYR A 47 -21.23 21.69 -3.75
CA TYR A 47 -20.25 21.37 -4.79
C TYR A 47 -19.23 20.35 -4.30
N ARG A 48 -18.84 19.40 -5.16
CA ARG A 48 -17.79 18.41 -4.88
C ARG A 48 -16.43 19.08 -4.96
N LEU A 49 -15.85 19.37 -3.80
CA LEU A 49 -14.47 19.82 -3.66
C LEU A 49 -13.70 18.80 -2.81
N SER A 50 -12.82 18.04 -3.45
CA SER A 50 -11.83 17.21 -2.76
C SER A 50 -10.48 17.89 -2.81
N SER A 51 -9.92 18.24 -1.65
CA SER A 51 -8.50 18.58 -1.51
C SER A 51 -7.69 17.30 -1.35
N ALA A 52 -6.79 17.02 -2.29
CA ALA A 52 -5.78 15.99 -2.15
C ALA A 52 -4.41 16.64 -1.93
N THR A 53 -3.74 16.27 -0.84
CA THR A 53 -2.28 16.39 -0.76
C THR A 53 -1.68 15.38 -1.72
N THR A 54 -0.96 15.85 -2.74
CA THR A 54 -0.27 14.98 -3.69
C THR A 54 1.18 15.43 -3.84
N THR A 55 2.05 14.54 -4.31
CA THR A 55 3.45 14.85 -4.58
C THR A 55 3.66 14.91 -6.08
N ILE A 56 4.54 15.81 -6.51
CA ILE A 56 5.02 15.85 -7.89
C ILE A 56 6.54 15.74 -7.93
N GLU A 57 7.06 15.08 -8.97
CA GLU A 57 8.50 15.06 -9.21
C GLU A 57 8.95 16.35 -9.90
N ILE A 58 10.02 16.95 -9.37
CA ILE A 58 10.75 18.07 -9.96
C ILE A 58 12.24 17.77 -9.82
N GLU A 59 12.92 17.58 -10.95
CA GLU A 59 14.38 17.39 -11.00
C GLU A 59 14.89 16.28 -10.05
N GLY A 60 14.19 15.13 -10.01
CA GLY A 60 14.51 14.01 -9.13
C GLY A 60 14.08 14.19 -7.67
N ARG A 61 13.22 15.17 -7.36
CA ARG A 61 12.72 15.46 -6.01
C ARG A 61 11.20 15.42 -5.95
N TRP A 62 10.65 14.68 -5.01
CA TRP A 62 9.22 14.66 -4.72
C TRP A 62 8.84 15.81 -3.79
N LEU A 63 7.97 16.70 -4.26
CA LEU A 63 7.53 17.88 -3.51
C LEU A 63 6.01 17.86 -3.35
N GLY A 64 5.56 18.09 -2.11
CA GLY A 64 4.14 18.15 -1.76
C GLY A 64 3.46 19.38 -2.34
N ILE A 65 2.23 19.20 -2.80
CA ILE A 65 1.33 20.24 -3.32
C ILE A 65 -0.11 20.00 -2.84
N TYR A 66 -0.93 21.04 -2.87
CA TYR A 66 -2.37 20.90 -2.70
C TYR A 66 -3.04 20.84 -4.07
N ARG A 67 -3.90 19.86 -4.29
CA ARG A 67 -4.70 19.73 -5.52
C ARG A 67 -6.19 19.75 -5.18
N TRP A 68 -6.93 20.63 -5.84
CA TRP A 68 -8.39 20.61 -5.85
C TRP A 68 -8.91 20.11 -7.19
N ILE A 69 -10.08 19.48 -7.14
CA ILE A 69 -10.81 18.99 -8.31
C ILE A 69 -12.06 19.86 -8.45
N LEU A 70 -12.20 20.53 -9.59
CA LEU A 70 -13.27 21.47 -9.89
C LEU A 70 -14.16 20.89 -10.99
N SER A 71 -15.48 20.89 -10.81
CA SER A 71 -16.42 20.47 -11.85
C SER A 71 -16.58 21.59 -12.87
N ALA A 72 -15.94 21.46 -14.03
CA ALA A 72 -15.95 22.48 -15.09
C ALA A 72 -15.70 21.83 -16.46
N ARG A 73 -16.49 22.24 -17.47
CA ARG A 73 -16.40 21.72 -18.84
C ARG A 73 -15.03 21.92 -19.49
N ASP A 74 -14.42 23.08 -19.25
CA ASP A 74 -13.14 23.46 -19.83
C ASP A 74 -12.37 24.41 -18.90
N THR A 75 -11.05 24.45 -19.06
CA THR A 75 -10.13 25.24 -18.23
C THR A 75 -10.34 26.75 -18.36
N SER A 76 -10.87 27.26 -19.49
CA SER A 76 -11.04 28.70 -19.73
C SER A 76 -12.17 29.32 -18.89
N ARG A 77 -13.03 28.46 -18.33
CA ARG A 77 -14.11 28.83 -17.39
C ARG A 77 -13.65 28.98 -15.96
N VAL A 78 -12.43 28.54 -15.62
CA VAL A 78 -11.88 28.55 -14.27
C VAL A 78 -10.77 29.58 -14.18
N SER A 79 -10.85 30.47 -13.20
CA SER A 79 -9.74 31.34 -12.81
C SER A 79 -9.53 31.23 -11.30
N ALA A 80 -8.28 31.15 -10.85
CA ALA A 80 -7.95 31.09 -9.44
C ALA A 80 -6.90 32.15 -9.08
N ARG A 81 -7.00 32.72 -7.87
CA ARG A 81 -6.00 33.66 -7.32
C ARG A 81 -5.72 33.36 -5.86
N LEU A 82 -4.48 33.54 -5.45
CA LEU A 82 -4.06 33.49 -4.05
C LEU A 82 -4.29 34.87 -3.41
N ILE A 83 -4.83 34.90 -2.19
CA ILE A 83 -5.05 36.11 -1.41
C ILE A 83 -4.62 35.91 0.05
N ASN A 84 -4.28 37.02 0.72
CA ASN A 84 -3.87 37.05 2.13
C ASN A 84 -2.73 36.06 2.46
N GLU A 85 -1.83 35.83 1.50
CA GLU A 85 -0.74 34.87 1.60
C GLU A 85 0.27 35.21 2.71
N ARG A 86 0.59 34.22 3.55
CA ARG A 86 1.67 34.29 4.53
C ARG A 86 2.76 33.31 4.14
N TRP A 87 3.87 33.83 3.65
CA TRP A 87 5.07 33.07 3.33
C TRP A 87 6.08 33.17 4.47
N GLU A 88 6.63 32.04 4.92
CA GLU A 88 7.66 32.00 5.96
C GLU A 88 8.93 31.33 5.41
N PRO A 89 10.13 31.90 5.63
CA PRO A 89 11.38 31.27 5.22
C PRO A 89 11.67 30.03 6.06
N VAL A 90 12.17 28.96 5.43
CA VAL A 90 12.63 27.74 6.11
C VAL A 90 14.16 27.77 6.24
N GLU A 91 14.69 27.27 7.35
CA GLU A 91 16.14 27.13 7.51
C GLU A 91 16.71 26.09 6.54
N GLY A 92 17.55 26.56 5.61
CA GLY A 92 18.26 25.72 4.65
C GLY A 92 18.65 26.49 3.39
N THR A 93 19.74 26.09 2.74
CA THR A 93 20.10 26.56 1.40
C THR A 93 19.44 25.70 0.34
N ALA A 94 18.57 26.29 -0.49
CA ALA A 94 18.02 25.59 -1.63
C ALA A 94 19.05 25.51 -2.76
N ARG A 95 19.19 24.32 -3.37
CA ARG A 95 19.51 24.27 -4.80
C ARG A 95 18.31 24.83 -5.56
N SER A 96 18.55 25.52 -6.66
CA SER A 96 17.51 26.14 -7.49
C SER A 96 16.34 25.18 -7.74
N LEU A 97 15.16 25.57 -7.29
CA LEU A 97 13.89 25.03 -7.79
C LEU A 97 13.56 25.81 -9.07
N PRO A 98 13.05 25.14 -10.13
CA PRO A 98 12.68 25.81 -11.36
C PRO A 98 11.53 26.79 -11.10
N ASP A 99 11.55 27.93 -11.80
CA ASP A 99 10.47 28.93 -11.74
C ASP A 99 9.14 28.33 -12.24
N ARG A 100 8.07 28.55 -11.47
CA ARG A 100 6.74 27.94 -11.66
C ARG A 100 5.65 28.86 -11.10
N PRO A 101 4.46 28.88 -11.72
CA PRO A 101 3.33 29.62 -11.18
C PRO A 101 2.85 28.98 -9.87
N ILE A 102 2.58 29.79 -8.84
CA ILE A 102 2.12 29.33 -7.52
C ILE A 102 0.78 28.57 -7.60
N LEU A 103 -0.08 28.96 -8.54
CA LEU A 103 -1.31 28.25 -8.89
C LEU A 103 -1.21 27.74 -10.33
N LYS A 104 -1.53 26.46 -10.56
CA LYS A 104 -1.61 25.87 -11.90
C LYS A 104 -2.98 25.26 -12.13
N ILE A 105 -3.70 25.78 -13.11
CA ILE A 105 -4.92 25.18 -13.63
C ILE A 105 -4.52 24.26 -14.79
N HIS A 106 -4.96 23.00 -14.76
CA HIS A 106 -4.66 22.02 -15.81
C HIS A 106 -5.75 21.97 -16.87
N SER A 107 -5.44 21.36 -18.02
CA SER A 107 -6.42 21.01 -19.05
C SER A 107 -7.57 20.18 -18.46
N SER A 108 -8.80 20.42 -18.91
CA SER A 108 -9.97 19.66 -18.48
C SER A 108 -9.87 18.19 -18.88
N GLN A 109 -10.40 17.31 -18.03
CA GLN A 109 -10.42 15.87 -18.18
C GLN A 109 -11.85 15.34 -18.04
N ILE A 110 -12.13 14.13 -18.54
CA ILE A 110 -13.41 13.45 -18.33
C ILE A 110 -13.20 12.34 -17.31
N TRP A 111 -13.84 12.45 -16.15
CA TRP A 111 -13.83 11.42 -15.11
C TRP A 111 -15.23 10.79 -15.03
N GLY A 112 -15.36 9.56 -15.52
CA GLY A 112 -16.65 8.90 -15.69
C GLY A 112 -17.52 9.62 -16.73
N ARG A 113 -18.53 10.37 -16.28
CA ARG A 113 -19.41 11.20 -17.13
C ARG A 113 -19.27 12.70 -16.83
N THR A 114 -18.27 13.09 -16.05
CA THR A 114 -18.11 14.44 -15.50
C THR A 114 -16.85 15.11 -16.05
N TRP A 115 -16.97 16.35 -16.48
CA TRP A 115 -15.82 17.18 -16.84
C TRP A 115 -15.20 17.80 -15.59
N VAL A 116 -13.91 17.58 -15.41
CA VAL A 116 -13.16 18.09 -14.26
C VAL A 116 -11.95 18.90 -14.69
N VAL A 117 -11.64 19.94 -13.93
CA VAL A 117 -10.43 20.76 -14.06
C VAL A 117 -9.66 20.63 -12.75
N LEU A 118 -8.37 20.31 -12.84
CA LEU A 118 -7.49 20.24 -11.67
C LEU A 118 -6.86 21.61 -11.39
N LEU A 119 -6.84 22.01 -10.13
CA LEU A 119 -6.17 23.22 -9.64
C LEU A 119 -5.10 22.82 -8.62
N ASP A 120 -3.83 23.04 -8.96
CA ASP A 120 -2.70 22.84 -8.06
C ASP A 120 -2.30 24.17 -7.41
N LEU A 121 -1.98 24.12 -6.11
CA LEU A 121 -1.23 25.13 -5.37
C LEU A 121 0.11 24.54 -4.95
N TYR A 122 1.20 25.22 -5.29
CA TYR A 122 2.55 24.91 -4.83
C TYR A 122 2.82 25.70 -3.53
N PRO A 123 2.82 25.05 -2.34
CA PRO A 123 2.95 25.75 -1.06
C PRO A 123 4.41 26.06 -0.70
N TRP A 124 5.27 26.20 -1.71
CA TRP A 124 6.69 26.48 -1.58
C TRP A 124 7.14 27.33 -2.77
N ARG A 125 8.10 28.23 -2.55
CA ARG A 125 8.73 29.04 -3.61
C ARG A 125 10.17 29.40 -3.27
N ILE A 126 10.94 29.87 -4.25
CA ILE A 126 12.21 30.55 -3.98
C ILE A 126 11.99 32.06 -3.99
N SER A 127 12.48 32.70 -2.95
CA SER A 127 12.45 34.15 -2.75
C SER A 127 13.81 34.56 -2.17
N ASN A 128 14.49 35.50 -2.82
CA ASN A 128 15.80 36.01 -2.38
C ASN A 128 16.84 34.91 -2.03
N GLY A 129 16.86 33.81 -2.80
CA GLY A 129 17.79 32.69 -2.59
C GLY A 129 17.46 31.75 -1.42
N ARG A 130 16.29 31.91 -0.78
CA ARG A 130 15.80 31.04 0.30
C ARG A 130 14.52 30.33 -0.14
N VAL A 131 14.24 29.17 0.48
CA VAL A 131 12.91 28.54 0.36
C VAL A 131 11.96 29.25 1.31
N GLU A 132 10.85 29.73 0.78
CA GLU A 132 9.68 30.13 1.56
C GLU A 132 8.60 29.05 1.42
N VAL A 133 7.89 28.77 2.50
CA VAL A 133 6.70 27.90 2.51
C VAL A 133 5.45 28.71 2.85
N LEU A 134 4.33 28.31 2.26
CA LEU A 134 3.04 28.96 2.45
C LEU A 134 2.39 28.45 3.74
N LYS A 135 2.10 29.39 4.64
CA LYS A 135 1.68 29.14 6.03
C LYS A 135 0.31 29.74 6.35
N GLY A 136 -0.38 30.28 5.36
CA GLY A 136 -1.69 30.88 5.49
C GLY A 136 -2.07 31.66 4.23
N GLY A 137 -3.35 31.98 4.12
CA GLY A 137 -3.97 32.62 2.97
C GLY A 137 -5.18 31.84 2.48
N ARG A 138 -5.77 32.29 1.38
CA ARG A 138 -6.91 31.63 0.73
C ARG A 138 -6.73 31.61 -0.77
N VAL A 139 -7.25 30.57 -1.41
CA VAL A 139 -7.41 30.54 -2.87
C VAL A 139 -8.86 30.89 -3.18
N GLU A 140 -9.06 32.04 -3.84
CA GLU A 140 -10.33 32.35 -4.48
C GLU A 140 -10.37 31.69 -5.86
N VAL A 141 -11.43 30.95 -6.13
CA VAL A 141 -11.71 30.33 -7.42
C VAL A 141 -13.00 30.92 -7.97
N THR A 142 -13.00 31.28 -9.24
CA THR A 142 -14.19 31.69 -9.99
C THR A 142 -14.46 30.69 -11.10
N ILE A 143 -15.68 30.15 -11.16
CA ILE A 143 -16.13 29.20 -12.19
C ILE A 143 -17.28 29.82 -12.99
N ARG A 144 -17.24 29.73 -14.32
CA ARG A 144 -18.26 30.27 -15.23
C ARG A 144 -19.06 29.15 -15.92
N HIS A 145 -20.36 29.09 -15.67
CA HIS A 145 -21.29 28.13 -16.29
C HIS A 145 -22.09 28.78 -17.42
N ARG A 146 -22.56 27.98 -18.40
CA ARG A 146 -23.49 28.43 -19.44
C ARG A 146 -24.91 28.00 -19.11
N ALA A 147 -25.89 28.75 -19.59
CA ALA A 147 -27.31 28.38 -19.47
C ALA A 147 -27.69 27.06 -20.17
N GLU A 148 -26.86 26.59 -21.10
CA GLU A 148 -27.02 25.33 -21.86
C GLU A 148 -26.27 24.14 -21.24
N ASP A 149 -25.54 24.34 -20.14
CA ASP A 149 -24.86 23.21 -19.49
C ASP A 149 -25.93 22.31 -18.82
N PRO A 150 -26.00 21.01 -19.19
CA PRO A 150 -27.09 20.15 -18.76
C PRO A 150 -27.02 19.93 -17.25
N VAL A 151 -28.16 20.12 -16.58
CA VAL A 151 -28.33 19.68 -15.20
C VAL A 151 -28.25 18.16 -15.19
N VAL A 152 -27.10 17.63 -14.77
CA VAL A 152 -27.05 16.27 -14.25
C VAL A 152 -27.75 16.33 -12.90
N GLU A 153 -29.04 16.04 -12.90
CA GLU A 153 -29.73 15.69 -11.65
C GLU A 153 -28.90 14.61 -10.95
N SER A 154 -28.78 14.73 -9.63
CA SER A 154 -28.14 13.70 -8.83
C SER A 154 -29.01 12.44 -8.84
N VAL A 155 -28.87 11.63 -9.89
CA VAL A 155 -29.21 10.21 -9.83
C VAL A 155 -28.35 9.66 -8.71
N GLY A 156 -28.97 9.39 -7.57
CA GLY A 156 -28.34 8.82 -6.40
C GLY A 156 -27.88 7.40 -6.68
N LEU A 157 -26.77 7.27 -7.40
CA LEU A 157 -26.03 6.03 -7.48
C LEU A 157 -25.47 5.76 -6.08
N PRO A 158 -25.77 4.62 -5.47
CA PRO A 158 -25.20 4.26 -4.18
C PRO A 158 -23.71 3.94 -4.39
N PHE A 159 -22.86 4.95 -4.19
CA PHE A 159 -21.45 4.69 -3.95
C PHE A 159 -21.33 4.03 -2.57
N PRO A 160 -20.69 2.86 -2.46
CA PRO A 160 -20.53 2.19 -1.17
C PRO A 160 -19.70 3.06 -0.22
N ASP A 161 -20.14 3.04 1.04
CA ASP A 161 -19.61 3.76 2.20
C ASP A 161 -18.07 3.91 2.20
N SER A 162 -17.58 5.15 2.03
CA SER A 162 -16.16 5.47 2.26
C SER A 162 -15.89 5.56 3.77
N ARG A 163 -15.73 4.41 4.44
CA ARG A 163 -15.50 4.30 5.90
C ARG A 163 -14.10 3.82 6.27
N ILE A 164 -13.10 4.65 5.99
CA ILE A 164 -11.76 4.61 6.58
C ILE A 164 -11.37 6.11 6.70
N THR A 165 -11.23 6.76 7.86
CA THR A 165 -10.61 6.36 9.16
C THR A 165 -11.36 6.83 10.42
N ASN A 166 -11.12 6.11 11.53
CA ASN A 166 -11.43 6.36 12.96
C ASN A 166 -11.62 7.85 13.40
N ARG A 167 -12.77 8.26 13.99
CA ARG A 167 -13.28 8.10 15.41
C ARG A 167 -12.52 8.97 16.44
N ILE A 168 -13.13 9.66 17.44
CA ILE A 168 -14.52 9.81 17.98
C ILE A 168 -14.73 11.31 18.38
N LEU A 169 -15.92 11.88 18.72
CA LEU A 169 -16.61 11.87 20.05
C LEU A 169 -17.94 12.71 20.02
N VAL A 170 -18.85 12.44 20.97
CA VAL A 170 -19.75 13.30 21.81
C VAL A 170 -20.21 14.68 21.24
N GLN A 171 -21.49 15.06 21.10
CA GLN A 171 -22.83 14.53 21.49
C GLN A 171 -23.91 15.30 20.65
N ALA A 172 -25.24 15.14 20.69
CA ALA A 172 -26.22 14.27 21.37
C ALA A 172 -27.54 14.22 20.54
N GLY A 173 -28.52 13.39 20.93
CA GLY A 173 -29.92 13.44 20.43
C GLY A 173 -30.39 12.12 19.78
N PRO A 174 -31.66 11.67 19.98
CA PRO A 174 -32.08 10.32 19.62
C PRO A 174 -32.53 10.20 18.16
N SER A 175 -31.94 9.26 17.42
CA SER A 175 -32.49 8.75 16.16
C SER A 175 -32.46 7.22 16.16
N ILE A 176 -33.63 6.62 16.36
CA ILE A 176 -33.82 5.17 16.34
C ILE A 176 -33.89 4.72 14.88
N GLY A 177 -32.72 4.42 14.30
CA GLY A 177 -32.62 3.66 13.05
C GLY A 177 -32.79 2.15 13.32
N PRO A 178 -33.29 1.37 12.35
CA PRO A 178 -33.46 -0.08 12.54
C PRO A 178 -32.09 -0.73 12.73
N LEU A 179 -31.87 -1.33 13.91
CA LEU A 179 -30.66 -2.05 14.23
C LEU A 179 -30.56 -3.29 13.33
N LEU A 180 -29.68 -3.23 12.33
CA LEU A 180 -29.11 -4.42 11.69
C LEU A 180 -28.28 -5.16 12.74
N ARG A 181 -28.97 -5.98 13.54
CA ARG A 181 -28.38 -6.82 14.57
C ARG A 181 -27.57 -7.91 13.89
N ARG A 182 -26.26 -7.68 13.68
CA ARG A 182 -25.32 -8.74 13.32
C ARG A 182 -25.39 -9.82 14.41
N PRO A 183 -25.74 -11.07 14.08
CA PRO A 183 -25.53 -12.21 14.95
C PRO A 183 -24.12 -12.75 14.67
N GLY A 184 -23.21 -12.50 15.59
CA GLY A 184 -21.79 -12.80 15.51
C GLY A 184 -21.10 -12.19 16.72
N GLU A 185 -20.03 -12.82 17.19
CA GLU A 185 -19.43 -12.54 18.50
C GLU A 185 -19.10 -11.05 18.71
N VAL A 186 -19.46 -10.50 19.87
CA VAL A 186 -19.12 -9.11 20.21
C VAL A 186 -17.65 -9.09 20.60
N ILE A 187 -16.79 -8.64 19.68
CA ILE A 187 -15.39 -8.30 19.95
C ILE A 187 -15.34 -7.47 21.26
N PRO A 188 -14.48 -7.85 22.24
CA PRO A 188 -14.46 -7.19 23.55
C PRO A 188 -14.34 -5.66 23.46
N VAL A 189 -15.26 -4.95 24.12
CA VAL A 189 -15.32 -3.48 24.07
C VAL A 189 -14.60 -2.80 25.24
N ASP A 190 -14.45 -3.51 26.36
CA ASP A 190 -13.79 -3.02 27.58
C ASP A 190 -12.37 -3.60 27.70
N GLY A 191 -11.48 -2.86 28.36
CA GLY A 191 -10.06 -3.24 28.51
C GLY A 191 -9.12 -2.47 27.59
N SER A 192 -7.86 -2.92 27.56
CA SER A 192 -6.79 -2.35 26.76
C SER A 192 -6.56 -3.15 25.48
N TRP A 193 -6.06 -2.47 24.45
CA TRP A 193 -5.83 -3.05 23.13
C TRP A 193 -4.44 -2.65 22.61
N LEU A 194 -3.54 -3.63 22.46
CA LEU A 194 -2.20 -3.44 21.93
C LEU A 194 -2.17 -3.84 20.45
N LYS A 195 -1.88 -2.87 19.58
CA LYS A 195 -1.77 -3.06 18.12
C LYS A 195 -0.33 -3.41 17.75
N ILE A 196 -0.12 -4.62 17.24
CA ILE A 196 1.21 -5.18 16.94
C ILE A 196 1.39 -5.26 15.41
N PRO A 197 2.43 -4.63 14.82
CA PRO A 197 2.71 -4.71 13.38
C PRO A 197 3.33 -6.06 12.99
N ILE A 198 2.79 -6.67 11.94
CA ILE A 198 3.26 -7.93 11.33
C ILE A 198 3.70 -7.63 9.90
N ARG A 199 4.94 -7.99 9.54
CA ARG A 199 5.51 -7.69 8.22
C ARG A 199 5.75 -8.92 7.35
N GLU A 200 6.01 -10.05 7.98
CA GLU A 200 6.37 -11.31 7.34
C GLU A 200 5.50 -12.44 7.92
N ASP A 201 5.38 -13.55 7.18
CA ASP A 201 4.73 -14.74 7.71
C ASP A 201 5.65 -15.44 8.71
N GLY A 202 5.12 -15.86 9.86
CA GLY A 202 5.95 -16.58 10.81
C GLY A 202 5.29 -16.89 12.13
N LEU A 203 6.03 -17.64 12.95
CA LEU A 203 5.77 -17.77 14.38
C LEU A 203 6.41 -16.57 15.09
N TYR A 204 5.57 -15.76 15.73
CA TYR A 204 5.98 -14.63 16.55
C TYR A 204 5.94 -15.02 18.02
N HIS A 205 6.78 -14.38 18.83
CA HIS A 205 6.72 -14.47 20.28
C HIS A 205 6.70 -13.06 20.88
N LEU A 206 5.89 -12.87 21.91
CA LEU A 206 5.69 -11.60 22.61
C LEU A 206 6.19 -11.74 24.04
N ALA A 207 7.44 -11.34 24.28
CA ALA A 207 8.02 -11.32 25.62
C ALA A 207 7.33 -10.25 26.50
N THR A 208 7.19 -10.51 27.79
CA THR A 208 6.54 -9.59 28.74
C THR A 208 7.18 -8.20 28.82
N GLY A 209 8.50 -8.09 28.58
CA GLY A 209 9.17 -6.79 28.45
C GLY A 209 8.56 -5.88 27.37
N TYR A 210 8.06 -6.43 26.25
CA TYR A 210 7.38 -5.63 25.22
C TYR A 210 6.02 -5.08 25.70
N LEU A 211 5.32 -5.81 26.57
CA LEU A 211 4.08 -5.34 27.19
C LEU A 211 4.37 -4.19 28.17
N ALA A 212 5.43 -4.32 28.98
CA ALA A 212 5.88 -3.28 29.89
C ALA A 212 6.31 -2.00 29.13
N ASP A 213 7.07 -2.12 28.05
CA ASP A 213 7.45 -1.00 27.16
C ASP A 213 6.22 -0.33 26.49
N ALA A 214 5.17 -1.10 26.22
CA ALA A 214 3.89 -0.59 25.73
C ALA A 214 3.03 0.10 26.82
N GLY A 215 3.52 0.20 28.06
CA GLY A 215 2.85 0.84 29.18
C GLY A 215 1.77 -0.02 29.85
N LEU A 216 1.83 -1.35 29.68
CA LEU A 216 0.90 -2.30 30.28
C LEU A 216 1.54 -2.93 31.54
N PRO A 217 0.78 -3.13 32.64
CA PRO A 217 1.32 -3.76 33.83
C PRO A 217 1.56 -5.25 33.59
N ALA A 218 2.82 -5.65 33.40
CA ALA A 218 3.21 -7.07 33.50
C ALA A 218 3.25 -7.50 34.98
N GLY A 219 2.91 -8.75 35.28
CA GLY A 219 2.87 -9.31 36.64
C GLY A 219 1.49 -9.39 37.31
N ASP A 220 0.50 -8.60 36.88
CA ASP A 220 -0.89 -8.62 37.42
C ASP A 220 -1.91 -9.18 36.40
N LEU A 221 -1.47 -9.72 35.26
CA LEU A 221 -2.36 -10.18 34.19
C LEU A 221 -2.59 -11.70 34.24
N ASP A 222 -3.86 -12.12 34.28
CA ASP A 222 -4.27 -13.50 34.06
C ASP A 222 -4.02 -13.90 32.59
N PRO A 223 -3.02 -14.77 32.30
CA PRO A 223 -2.64 -15.14 30.95
C PRO A 223 -3.78 -15.85 30.20
N THR A 224 -4.71 -16.51 30.92
CA THR A 224 -5.82 -17.28 30.32
C THR A 224 -6.85 -16.37 29.61
N THR A 225 -6.85 -15.08 29.93
CA THR A 225 -7.79 -14.08 29.40
C THR A 225 -7.23 -13.22 28.26
N LEU A 226 -5.95 -13.43 27.89
CA LEU A 226 -5.26 -12.64 26.87
C LEU A 226 -5.62 -13.14 25.46
N ARG A 227 -6.56 -12.45 24.81
CA ARG A 227 -7.12 -12.80 23.49
C ARG A 227 -6.38 -12.06 22.37
N LEU A 228 -5.91 -12.77 21.35
CA LEU A 228 -5.24 -12.18 20.19
C LEU A 228 -6.19 -12.16 18.99
N PHE A 229 -6.33 -11.03 18.31
CA PHE A 229 -7.22 -10.88 17.16
C PHE A 229 -6.46 -10.44 15.90
N ALA A 230 -6.94 -10.87 14.74
CA ALA A 230 -6.40 -10.50 13.42
C ALA A 230 -7.55 -10.26 12.42
N PRO A 231 -7.32 -9.57 11.28
CA PRO A 231 -8.32 -9.49 10.23
C PRO A 231 -8.53 -10.89 9.64
N THR A 232 -9.72 -11.22 9.12
CA THR A 232 -9.99 -12.54 8.54
C THR A 232 -9.08 -12.89 7.35
N SER A 233 -8.49 -11.90 6.67
CA SER A 233 -7.47 -12.13 5.64
C SER A 233 -6.04 -12.34 6.18
N LEU A 234 -5.84 -12.24 7.49
CA LEU A 234 -4.54 -12.27 8.17
C LEU A 234 -3.49 -11.32 7.53
N GLY A 235 -3.94 -10.17 7.00
CA GLY A 235 -3.07 -9.20 6.33
C GLY A 235 -2.99 -9.32 4.80
N ARG A 236 -3.34 -10.49 4.24
CA ARG A 236 -3.45 -10.69 2.78
C ARG A 236 -4.50 -9.77 2.15
N PRO A 237 -4.40 -9.46 0.84
CA PRO A 237 -5.42 -8.68 0.16
C PRO A 237 -6.79 -9.35 0.23
N LEU A 238 -7.83 -8.56 0.44
CA LEU A 238 -9.22 -9.00 0.31
C LEU A 238 -9.57 -9.19 -1.18
N PRO A 239 -10.54 -10.05 -1.52
CA PRO A 239 -11.07 -10.14 -2.88
C PRO A 239 -11.53 -8.78 -3.40
N ASP A 240 -11.14 -8.43 -4.62
CA ASP A 240 -11.51 -7.20 -5.31
C ASP A 240 -12.86 -7.31 -6.06
N GLN A 241 -13.47 -8.49 -6.05
CA GLN A 241 -14.77 -8.75 -6.68
C GLN A 241 -15.88 -7.91 -6.04
N VAL A 242 -16.48 -7.03 -6.83
CA VAL A 242 -17.63 -6.22 -6.43
C VAL A 242 -18.79 -7.11 -5.97
N GLY A 243 -19.30 -6.84 -4.76
CA GLY A 243 -20.40 -7.61 -4.16
C GLY A 243 -19.99 -8.91 -3.48
N ALA A 244 -18.70 -9.19 -3.31
CA ALA A 244 -18.24 -10.28 -2.44
C ALA A 244 -18.77 -10.11 -1.00
N PRO A 245 -19.12 -11.19 -0.29
CA PRO A 245 -19.53 -11.12 1.11
C PRO A 245 -18.44 -10.48 1.98
N LEU A 246 -18.82 -9.46 2.76
CA LEU A 246 -17.95 -8.97 3.83
C LEU A 246 -17.92 -10.01 4.95
N GLN A 247 -16.76 -10.63 5.14
CA GLN A 247 -16.47 -11.46 6.30
C GLN A 247 -16.43 -10.61 7.58
N ASP A 248 -16.45 -11.26 8.74
CA ASP A 248 -16.26 -10.57 10.01
C ASP A 248 -14.90 -9.87 10.05
N ASN A 249 -14.86 -8.74 10.76
CA ASN A 249 -13.74 -7.81 10.66
C ASN A 249 -12.50 -8.29 11.41
N LEU A 250 -12.69 -9.00 12.52
CA LEU A 250 -11.65 -9.63 13.30
C LEU A 250 -12.06 -11.08 13.62
N VAL A 251 -11.09 -11.97 13.57
CA VAL A 251 -11.14 -13.34 14.10
C VAL A 251 -10.12 -13.46 15.22
N GLU A 252 -10.37 -14.36 16.18
CA GLU A 252 -9.37 -14.70 17.18
C GLU A 252 -8.26 -15.56 16.55
N VAL A 253 -7.06 -15.46 17.11
CA VAL A 253 -5.86 -16.19 16.70
C VAL A 253 -5.40 -17.02 17.90
N PRO A 254 -5.37 -18.36 17.79
CA PRO A 254 -4.92 -19.22 18.87
C PRO A 254 -3.49 -18.89 19.32
N VAL A 255 -3.32 -18.65 20.61
CA VAL A 255 -2.01 -18.39 21.23
C VAL A 255 -1.51 -19.61 22.01
N HIS A 256 -0.20 -19.70 22.22
CA HIS A 256 0.42 -20.57 23.21
C HIS A 256 1.24 -19.69 24.16
N ILE A 257 0.93 -19.73 25.45
CA ILE A 257 1.72 -19.00 26.45
C ILE A 257 2.66 -20.00 27.12
N ARG A 258 3.93 -19.63 27.23
CA ARG A 258 4.92 -20.38 28.03
C ARG A 258 5.04 -19.74 29.40
N GLY A 259 5.16 -20.60 30.41
CA GLY A 259 5.41 -20.22 31.80
C GLY A 259 4.19 -19.85 32.65
N GLU A 260 2.98 -19.77 32.05
CA GLU A 260 1.65 -19.52 32.70
C GLU A 260 1.21 -20.50 33.83
N GLY A 261 2.12 -21.29 34.41
CA GLY A 261 1.84 -22.37 35.36
C GLY A 261 1.48 -21.93 36.78
N ASP A 262 1.72 -20.68 37.16
CA ASP A 262 1.30 -20.09 38.44
C ASP A 262 0.02 -19.22 38.32
N GLY A 263 -0.44 -18.97 37.10
CA GLY A 263 -1.62 -18.15 36.79
C GLY A 263 -1.35 -16.65 36.61
N LEU A 264 -0.08 -16.24 36.54
CA LEU A 264 0.33 -14.86 36.22
C LEU A 264 1.07 -14.83 34.87
N LEU A 265 1.39 -13.62 34.40
CA LEU A 265 2.25 -13.38 33.24
C LEU A 265 3.49 -12.58 33.70
N ASP A 266 4.62 -13.26 33.89
CA ASP A 266 5.78 -12.76 34.66
C ASP A 266 7.08 -12.51 33.85
N GLU A 267 8.22 -12.31 34.54
CA GLU A 267 9.54 -12.12 33.91
C GLU A 267 10.16 -13.46 33.48
N GLY A 268 9.81 -13.88 32.26
CA GLY A 268 10.28 -15.13 31.66
C GLY A 268 9.26 -15.71 30.68
N ASP A 269 7.99 -15.35 30.90
CA ASP A 269 6.88 -15.74 30.05
C ASP A 269 6.89 -15.07 28.67
N ASP A 270 6.31 -15.78 27.69
CA ASP A 270 5.97 -15.20 26.41
C ASP A 270 4.72 -15.81 25.74
N ILE A 271 4.09 -14.99 24.90
CA ILE A 271 2.91 -15.35 24.11
C ILE A 271 3.36 -15.66 22.68
N LEU A 272 3.29 -16.92 22.28
CA LEU A 272 3.57 -17.36 20.91
C LEU A 272 2.29 -17.39 20.07
N PHE A 273 2.39 -16.92 18.84
CA PHE A 273 1.28 -16.94 17.87
C PHE A 273 1.81 -17.00 16.44
N TYR A 274 1.05 -17.62 15.53
CA TYR A 274 1.33 -17.53 14.11
C TYR A 274 0.61 -16.31 13.52
N ALA A 275 1.29 -15.52 12.71
CA ALA A 275 0.68 -14.42 11.98
C ALA A 275 1.22 -14.36 10.54
N GLN A 276 0.41 -13.78 9.65
CA GLN A 276 0.78 -13.57 8.26
C GLN A 276 1.04 -12.09 7.98
N GLY A 277 2.03 -11.84 7.12
CA GLY A 277 2.32 -10.51 6.61
C GLY A 277 1.34 -10.07 5.52
N PRO A 278 1.49 -8.84 5.02
CA PRO A 278 0.79 -8.39 3.81
C PRO A 278 1.33 -9.07 2.53
N ARG A 279 2.51 -9.70 2.62
CA ARG A 279 3.19 -10.39 1.52
C ARG A 279 3.70 -11.74 1.98
N GLY A 280 3.72 -12.72 1.09
CA GLY A 280 4.27 -14.04 1.36
C GLY A 280 3.71 -15.14 0.46
N LEU A 281 4.08 -16.37 0.76
CA LEU A 281 3.75 -17.53 -0.07
C LEU A 281 2.35 -18.08 0.25
N LYS A 282 1.74 -18.73 -0.74
CA LYS A 282 0.53 -19.53 -0.60
C LYS A 282 0.60 -20.73 -1.54
N LEU A 283 0.35 -21.92 -1.00
CA LEU A 283 0.16 -23.12 -1.80
C LEU A 283 -1.26 -23.12 -2.40
N VAL A 284 -1.36 -23.25 -3.72
CA VAL A 284 -2.63 -23.29 -4.47
C VAL A 284 -2.63 -24.55 -5.34
N GLY A 285 -3.24 -25.63 -4.85
CA GLY A 285 -2.99 -26.96 -5.42
C GLY A 285 -1.55 -27.38 -5.13
N ASP A 286 -0.79 -27.73 -6.16
CA ASP A 286 0.64 -28.02 -6.07
C ASP A 286 1.53 -26.79 -6.40
N ASP A 287 0.93 -25.66 -6.79
CA ASP A 287 1.65 -24.45 -7.17
C ASP A 287 1.94 -23.54 -5.98
N LEU A 288 3.23 -23.23 -5.79
CA LEU A 288 3.68 -22.23 -4.84
C LEU A 288 3.51 -20.84 -5.46
N THR A 289 2.59 -20.05 -4.93
CA THR A 289 2.22 -18.73 -5.47
C THR A 289 2.61 -17.64 -4.48
N PHE A 290 3.25 -16.57 -4.94
CA PHE A 290 3.46 -15.38 -4.12
C PHE A 290 2.21 -14.47 -4.12
N ILE A 291 1.84 -13.95 -2.97
CA ILE A 291 0.73 -13.00 -2.81
C ILE A 291 1.26 -11.73 -2.14
N GLN A 292 0.94 -10.58 -2.71
CA GLN A 292 1.23 -9.24 -2.17
C GLN A 292 -0.06 -8.43 -2.00
N ASN A 293 -0.19 -7.74 -0.87
CA ASN A 293 -1.20 -6.73 -0.66
C ASN A 293 -0.69 -5.38 -1.24
N PRO A 294 -1.30 -4.83 -2.32
CA PRO A 294 -0.82 -3.61 -2.97
C PRO A 294 -1.16 -2.33 -2.19
N TYR A 295 -1.82 -2.45 -1.02
CA TYR A 295 -2.32 -1.32 -0.24
C TYR A 295 -1.58 -1.12 1.10
N THR A 296 -0.72 -2.05 1.53
CA THR A 296 0.02 -1.92 2.80
C THR A 296 1.29 -2.77 2.84
N ASN A 297 2.31 -2.26 3.54
CA ASN A 297 3.54 -2.98 3.90
C ASN A 297 3.53 -3.52 5.33
N GLU A 298 2.42 -3.33 6.06
CA GLU A 298 2.21 -3.89 7.39
C GLU A 298 0.80 -4.50 7.50
N ALA A 299 0.73 -5.73 8.00
CA ALA A 299 -0.45 -6.30 8.61
C ALA A 299 -0.45 -5.96 10.11
N TYR A 300 -1.55 -6.23 10.81
CA TYR A 300 -1.64 -6.00 12.25
C TYR A 300 -2.39 -7.14 12.93
N VAL A 301 -1.93 -7.49 14.12
CA VAL A 301 -2.71 -8.23 15.12
C VAL A 301 -2.98 -7.31 16.32
N TRP A 302 -3.98 -7.65 17.11
CA TRP A 302 -4.42 -6.87 18.26
C TRP A 302 -4.54 -7.77 19.48
N LEU A 303 -3.68 -7.58 20.46
CA LEU A 303 -3.80 -8.24 21.76
C LEU A 303 -4.82 -7.46 22.59
N HIS A 304 -5.88 -8.13 23.00
CA HIS A 304 -6.87 -7.65 23.95
C HIS A 304 -6.47 -8.07 25.36
N ILE A 305 -6.57 -7.12 26.29
CA ILE A 305 -6.28 -7.29 27.71
C ILE A 305 -7.52 -6.80 28.46
N PRO A 306 -8.25 -7.65 29.20
CA PRO A 306 -9.48 -7.24 29.86
C PRO A 306 -9.22 -6.18 30.94
N ALA A 307 -10.26 -5.39 31.28
CA ALA A 307 -10.17 -4.36 32.31
C ALA A 307 -10.20 -4.90 33.76
N ALA A 308 -10.54 -6.18 33.92
CA ALA A 308 -10.66 -6.89 35.19
C ALA A 308 -10.55 -8.40 34.96
N ASP A 309 -10.19 -9.13 36.00
CA ASP A 309 -10.06 -10.60 35.99
C ASP A 309 -11.38 -11.31 35.65
N GLY A 310 -11.28 -12.53 35.12
CA GLY A 310 -12.46 -13.29 34.69
C GLY A 310 -13.01 -12.85 33.32
N GLY A 311 -12.14 -12.33 32.45
CA GLY A 311 -12.43 -12.15 31.03
C GLY A 311 -12.78 -13.46 30.32
N ALA A 312 -13.26 -13.38 29.08
CA ALA A 312 -13.51 -14.56 28.27
C ALA A 312 -12.18 -15.32 28.01
N ALA A 313 -12.18 -16.63 28.20
CA ALA A 313 -11.02 -17.47 27.96
C ALA A 313 -10.57 -17.35 26.49
N ALA A 314 -9.28 -17.18 26.28
CA ALA A 314 -8.69 -16.99 24.96
C ALA A 314 -8.52 -18.29 24.18
N GLU A 315 -8.55 -18.20 22.84
CA GLU A 315 -8.23 -19.33 21.99
C GLU A 315 -6.79 -19.80 22.21
N ARG A 316 -6.62 -21.11 22.39
CA ARG A 316 -5.33 -21.75 22.65
C ARG A 316 -4.94 -22.69 21.53
N MET A 317 -3.65 -22.72 21.19
CA MET A 317 -3.10 -23.69 20.24
C MET A 317 -3.38 -25.11 20.71
N ILE A 318 -3.97 -25.94 19.85
CA ILE A 318 -4.27 -27.34 20.16
C ILE A 318 -2.96 -28.13 20.18
N ARG A 319 -2.66 -28.77 21.32
CA ARG A 319 -1.50 -29.65 21.44
C ARG A 319 -1.65 -30.87 20.52
N GLY A 320 -0.75 -31.00 19.56
CA GLY A 320 -0.69 -32.15 18.65
C GLY A 320 -0.34 -33.47 19.36
N PRO A 321 -0.51 -34.62 18.68
CA PRO A 321 -0.11 -35.92 19.22
C PRO A 321 1.40 -35.96 19.48
N THR A 322 1.80 -36.70 20.52
CA THR A 322 3.23 -36.92 20.81
C THR A 322 3.78 -38.00 19.90
N PHE A 323 4.81 -37.69 19.11
CA PHE A 323 5.50 -38.64 18.25
C PHE A 323 6.72 -39.21 18.98
N VAL A 324 6.89 -40.53 18.96
CA VAL A 324 8.05 -41.24 19.54
C VAL A 324 9.08 -41.69 18.50
N SER A 325 8.78 -41.47 17.22
CA SER A 325 9.66 -41.71 16.08
C SER A 325 9.16 -40.95 14.85
N ALA A 326 10.04 -40.72 13.88
CA ALA A 326 9.68 -40.09 12.61
C ALA A 326 8.74 -40.98 11.78
N THR A 327 7.58 -40.45 11.38
CA THR A 327 6.58 -41.17 10.56
C THR A 327 6.85 -41.07 9.05
N LYS A 328 7.64 -40.06 8.65
CA LYS A 328 8.06 -39.81 7.27
C LYS A 328 9.41 -39.07 7.29
N ILE A 329 10.32 -39.44 6.40
CA ILE A 329 11.52 -38.66 6.12
C ILE A 329 11.19 -37.66 5.00
N VAL A 330 11.52 -36.39 5.20
CA VAL A 330 11.38 -35.33 4.22
C VAL A 330 12.77 -34.73 4.01
N ALA A 331 13.44 -35.15 2.93
CA ALA A 331 14.83 -34.79 2.63
C ALA A 331 14.94 -33.64 1.61
N THR A 332 13.84 -33.26 0.96
CA THR A 332 13.80 -32.16 -0.01
C THR A 332 12.56 -31.30 0.18
N GLY A 333 12.65 -30.04 -0.25
CA GLY A 333 11.58 -29.05 -0.23
C GLY A 333 11.61 -28.17 -1.48
N ARG A 334 10.76 -27.14 -1.50
CA ARG A 334 10.69 -26.13 -2.56
C ARG A 334 10.69 -24.75 -1.92
N ASN A 335 11.42 -23.81 -2.49
CA ASN A 335 11.42 -22.41 -2.08
C ASN A 335 11.21 -21.50 -3.30
N LEU A 336 10.65 -20.32 -3.08
CA LEU A 336 10.41 -19.31 -4.10
C LEU A 336 10.82 -17.94 -3.55
N TYR A 337 11.92 -17.41 -4.07
CA TYR A 337 12.30 -16.02 -3.84
C TYR A 337 11.70 -15.13 -4.92
N ARG A 338 11.01 -14.08 -4.50
CA ARG A 338 10.50 -13.03 -5.38
C ARG A 338 11.11 -11.70 -5.02
N HIS A 339 11.57 -10.98 -6.02
CA HIS A 339 11.90 -9.57 -5.92
C HIS A 339 10.88 -8.73 -6.68
N GLU A 340 10.31 -7.77 -5.98
CA GLU A 340 9.29 -6.84 -6.45
C GLU A 340 9.44 -5.57 -5.60
N VAL A 341 9.53 -4.41 -6.25
CA VAL A 341 9.74 -3.13 -5.55
C VAL A 341 8.85 -2.06 -6.20
N ASP A 342 7.76 -1.75 -5.51
CA ASP A 342 6.69 -0.87 -5.96
C ASP A 342 7.12 0.61 -5.88
N VAL A 343 7.83 1.11 -6.91
CA VAL A 343 8.35 2.48 -6.94
C VAL A 343 7.34 3.46 -7.55
N PHE A 344 6.70 3.10 -8.66
CA PHE A 344 5.71 3.95 -9.34
C PHE A 344 4.62 3.17 -10.07
N ASN A 345 3.45 3.79 -10.21
CA ASN A 345 2.38 3.29 -11.09
C ASN A 345 2.43 4.06 -12.42
N GLY A 346 2.89 3.40 -13.48
CA GLY A 346 3.10 4.03 -14.79
C GLY A 346 1.84 4.49 -15.53
N PHE A 347 0.64 4.07 -15.09
CA PHE A 347 -0.66 4.49 -15.63
C PHE A 347 -1.44 5.37 -14.66
N HIS A 348 -0.87 5.68 -13.49
CA HIS A 348 -1.50 6.42 -12.40
C HIS A 348 -2.88 5.85 -12.00
N SER A 349 -3.10 4.55 -12.23
CA SER A 349 -4.40 3.88 -12.07
C SER A 349 -4.24 2.36 -11.86
N GLY A 350 -5.19 1.75 -11.16
CA GLY A 350 -5.13 0.34 -10.78
C GLY A 350 -4.07 0.03 -9.70
N PRO A 351 -3.96 -1.24 -9.29
CA PRO A 351 -3.05 -1.68 -8.21
C PRO A 351 -1.66 -2.10 -8.71
N VAL A 352 -1.34 -1.95 -10.00
CA VAL A 352 -0.06 -2.41 -10.56
C VAL A 352 1.00 -1.33 -10.42
N TRP A 353 2.07 -1.66 -9.70
CA TRP A 353 3.26 -0.83 -9.52
C TRP A 353 4.44 -1.48 -10.22
N HIS A 354 5.51 -0.71 -10.42
CA HIS A 354 6.70 -1.16 -11.13
C HIS A 354 7.95 -0.58 -10.46
N GLN A 355 9.06 -1.29 -10.64
CA GLN A 355 10.41 -0.80 -10.37
C GLN A 355 11.01 -0.11 -11.61
N ALA A 356 12.34 -0.03 -11.67
CA ALA A 356 13.08 0.84 -12.56
C ALA A 356 12.81 0.59 -14.05
N ALA A 357 12.89 1.66 -14.84
CA ALA A 357 12.76 1.60 -16.27
C ALA A 357 14.08 1.17 -16.94
N ILE A 358 14.07 0.02 -17.60
CA ILE A 358 15.15 -0.47 -18.48
C ILE A 358 15.02 0.24 -19.82
N LYS A 359 15.78 1.32 -20.01
CA LYS A 359 15.83 2.08 -21.26
C LYS A 359 16.40 1.22 -22.40
N LYS A 360 16.06 1.55 -23.64
CA LYS A 360 16.65 0.98 -24.87
C LYS A 360 18.17 0.85 -24.78
N GLY A 361 18.70 -0.36 -25.02
CA GLY A 361 20.13 -0.66 -24.95
C GLY A 361 20.74 -0.66 -23.54
N GLY A 362 19.94 -0.41 -22.50
CA GLY A 362 20.33 -0.53 -21.11
C GLY A 362 20.03 -1.91 -20.53
N SER A 363 20.48 -2.14 -19.31
CA SER A 363 20.25 -3.37 -18.57
C SER A 363 19.76 -3.11 -17.15
N PHE A 364 19.17 -4.14 -16.55
CA PHE A 364 18.87 -4.23 -15.12
C PHE A 364 19.47 -5.52 -14.58
N THR A 365 20.10 -5.44 -13.41
CA THR A 365 20.77 -6.57 -12.76
C THR A 365 20.25 -6.73 -11.35
N ILE A 366 19.98 -7.97 -10.96
CA ILE A 366 19.60 -8.37 -9.61
C ILE A 366 20.38 -9.63 -9.21
N SER A 367 20.59 -9.82 -7.91
CA SER A 367 20.95 -11.13 -7.37
C SER A 367 19.80 -11.68 -6.52
N LEU A 368 19.47 -12.96 -6.70
CA LEU A 368 18.56 -13.72 -5.85
C LEU A 368 19.31 -14.89 -5.19
N PRO A 369 19.00 -15.24 -3.93
CA PRO A 369 19.56 -16.44 -3.31
C PRO A 369 18.92 -17.72 -3.85
N ALA A 370 19.67 -18.82 -3.78
CA ALA A 370 19.22 -20.21 -3.92
C ALA A 370 19.94 -21.06 -2.86
N THR A 371 19.69 -20.75 -1.59
CA THR A 371 20.28 -21.46 -0.45
C THR A 371 19.75 -22.89 -0.38
N GLY A 372 20.64 -23.87 -0.21
CA GLY A 372 20.28 -25.29 -0.17
C GLY A 372 19.87 -25.90 -1.50
N LEU A 373 20.12 -25.25 -2.64
CA LEU A 373 19.77 -25.72 -3.99
C LEU A 373 20.06 -27.22 -4.21
N SER A 374 19.02 -27.98 -4.52
CA SER A 374 19.07 -29.40 -4.84
C SER A 374 19.44 -29.63 -6.30
N SER A 375 20.41 -30.51 -6.57
CA SER A 375 20.78 -30.92 -7.94
C SER A 375 19.69 -31.77 -8.61
N ASP A 376 18.80 -32.38 -7.84
CA ASP A 376 17.92 -33.43 -8.33
C ASP A 376 16.55 -32.86 -8.73
N MET A 377 16.16 -31.74 -8.15
CA MET A 377 14.91 -31.03 -8.47
C MET A 377 15.05 -30.05 -9.64
N THR A 378 13.92 -29.58 -10.16
CA THR A 378 13.84 -28.54 -11.20
C THR A 378 13.94 -27.15 -10.59
N ALA A 379 14.45 -26.19 -11.36
CA ALA A 379 14.39 -24.76 -11.05
C ALA A 379 13.65 -24.00 -12.16
N TYR A 380 12.92 -22.95 -11.79
CA TYR A 380 12.14 -22.10 -12.68
C TYR A 380 12.50 -20.64 -12.42
N LEU A 381 12.76 -19.89 -13.49
CA LEU A 381 12.93 -18.44 -13.45
C LEU A 381 11.77 -17.80 -14.20
N LYS A 382 11.07 -16.88 -13.56
CA LYS A 382 10.00 -16.09 -14.18
C LYS A 382 10.31 -14.61 -14.00
N VAL A 383 10.10 -13.81 -15.05
CA VAL A 383 10.25 -12.35 -14.99
C VAL A 383 9.03 -11.71 -15.63
N LYS A 384 8.30 -10.86 -14.89
CA LYS A 384 7.22 -10.06 -15.46
C LYS A 384 7.69 -8.64 -15.76
N LEU A 385 7.42 -8.22 -16.99
CA LEU A 385 7.82 -6.94 -17.56
C LEU A 385 6.62 -6.26 -18.21
N ARG A 386 6.66 -4.93 -18.30
CA ARG A 386 5.64 -4.15 -19.01
C ARG A 386 6.24 -3.15 -20.00
N GLY A 387 5.59 -3.00 -21.15
CA GLY A 387 5.95 -1.97 -22.13
C GLY A 387 5.71 -0.55 -21.61
N GLY A 388 6.76 0.24 -21.46
CA GLY A 388 6.70 1.58 -20.87
C GLY A 388 6.42 2.73 -21.84
N ASN A 389 6.11 2.42 -23.11
CA ASN A 389 5.86 3.40 -24.19
C ASN A 389 4.41 3.34 -24.66
N GLU A 390 3.93 4.46 -25.21
CA GLU A 390 2.60 4.60 -25.80
C GLU A 390 2.46 3.91 -27.17
N THR A 391 3.57 3.77 -27.91
CA THR A 391 3.60 3.15 -29.24
C THR A 391 4.88 2.33 -29.47
N GLY A 392 4.87 1.50 -30.52
CA GLY A 392 5.99 0.67 -30.91
C GLY A 392 6.04 -0.69 -30.21
N TYR A 393 7.25 -1.24 -30.11
CA TYR A 393 7.50 -2.58 -29.59
C TYR A 393 8.75 -2.63 -28.71
N HIS A 394 8.82 -3.69 -27.90
CA HIS A 394 9.84 -3.95 -26.90
C HIS A 394 10.48 -5.33 -27.14
N GLN A 395 11.73 -5.52 -26.72
CA GLN A 395 12.38 -6.84 -26.69
C GLN A 395 13.43 -6.88 -25.57
N VAL A 396 13.47 -7.97 -24.81
CA VAL A 396 14.44 -8.16 -23.72
C VAL A 396 15.11 -9.52 -23.81
N ALA A 397 16.43 -9.54 -23.59
CA ALA A 397 17.22 -10.75 -23.41
C ALA A 397 17.52 -10.98 -21.92
N LEU A 398 17.32 -12.21 -21.46
CA LEU A 398 17.45 -12.67 -20.08
C LEU A 398 18.64 -13.63 -19.96
N THR A 399 19.53 -13.35 -19.02
CA THR A 399 20.66 -14.22 -18.66
C THR A 399 20.67 -14.52 -17.16
N LEU A 400 21.13 -15.71 -16.78
CA LEU A 400 21.35 -16.16 -15.40
C LEU A 400 22.80 -16.63 -15.28
N ASN A 401 23.57 -16.09 -14.32
CA ASN A 401 24.99 -16.42 -14.10
C ASN A 401 25.80 -16.41 -15.42
N GLN A 402 25.64 -15.33 -16.19
CA GLN A 402 26.23 -15.12 -17.53
C GLN A 402 25.71 -16.06 -18.64
N THR A 403 24.96 -17.11 -18.32
CA THR A 403 24.33 -18.02 -19.30
C THR A 403 23.11 -17.37 -19.92
N PRO A 404 23.03 -17.22 -21.27
CA PRO A 404 21.83 -16.74 -21.95
C PRO A 404 20.71 -17.78 -21.87
N LEU A 405 19.55 -17.39 -21.34
CA LEU A 405 18.41 -18.28 -21.15
C LEU A 405 17.31 -18.08 -22.20
N LEU A 406 17.00 -16.81 -22.50
CA LEU A 406 15.89 -16.46 -23.39
C LEU A 406 16.10 -15.07 -24.00
N THR A 407 15.71 -14.89 -25.26
CA THR A 407 15.36 -13.57 -25.79
C THR A 407 13.86 -13.58 -26.09
N SER A 408 13.15 -12.56 -25.63
CA SER A 408 11.70 -12.49 -25.80
C SER A 408 11.31 -12.39 -27.28
N SER A 409 10.08 -12.79 -27.58
CA SER A 409 9.37 -12.23 -28.73
C SER A 409 9.22 -10.71 -28.57
N THR A 410 8.97 -9.99 -29.66
CA THR A 410 8.58 -8.58 -29.57
C THR A 410 7.16 -8.47 -29.02
N TRP A 411 6.93 -7.57 -28.06
CA TRP A 411 5.59 -7.25 -27.55
C TRP A 411 5.29 -5.75 -27.70
N THR A 412 4.00 -5.40 -27.69
CA THR A 412 3.54 -4.04 -27.99
C THR A 412 3.64 -3.10 -26.79
N ALA A 413 3.63 -1.80 -27.08
CA ALA A 413 3.33 -0.73 -26.14
C ALA A 413 2.27 -1.11 -25.08
N HIS A 414 2.54 -0.74 -23.83
CA HIS A 414 1.67 -0.95 -22.65
C HIS A 414 1.22 -2.38 -22.33
N ALA A 415 1.63 -3.39 -23.08
CA ALA A 415 1.34 -4.79 -22.78
C ALA A 415 2.32 -5.36 -21.74
N ASP A 416 1.82 -6.30 -20.94
CA ASP A 416 2.63 -7.14 -20.05
C ASP A 416 3.22 -8.32 -20.84
N ILE A 417 4.40 -8.77 -20.44
CA ILE A 417 4.99 -10.05 -20.86
C ILE A 417 5.58 -10.75 -19.63
N THR A 418 5.38 -12.06 -19.53
CA THR A 418 6.09 -12.92 -18.58
C THR A 418 7.11 -13.75 -19.34
N LEU A 419 8.39 -13.53 -19.06
CA LEU A 419 9.48 -14.36 -19.54
C LEU A 419 9.58 -15.59 -18.64
N ALA A 420 9.46 -16.78 -19.23
CA ALA A 420 9.69 -18.06 -18.58
C ALA A 420 10.60 -18.89 -19.50
N PRO A 421 11.92 -18.93 -19.25
CA PRO A 421 12.83 -19.76 -20.02
C PRO A 421 12.58 -21.26 -19.80
N ASP A 422 13.26 -22.06 -20.61
CA ASP A 422 13.26 -23.51 -20.47
C ASP A 422 13.78 -23.95 -19.08
N PRO A 423 13.06 -24.80 -18.32
CA PRO A 423 13.46 -25.18 -16.96
C PRO A 423 14.78 -25.97 -16.88
N ASP A 424 15.14 -26.75 -17.90
CA ASP A 424 16.41 -27.49 -17.91
C ASP A 424 17.58 -26.51 -18.15
N ALA A 425 17.39 -25.49 -18.98
CA ALA A 425 18.34 -24.38 -19.13
C ALA A 425 18.50 -23.55 -17.84
N VAL A 426 17.40 -23.28 -17.10
CA VAL A 426 17.47 -22.63 -15.78
C VAL A 426 18.21 -23.51 -14.78
N LYS A 427 17.86 -24.80 -14.70
CA LYS A 427 18.52 -25.78 -13.81
C LYS A 427 20.03 -25.91 -14.10
N GLY A 428 20.44 -25.85 -15.36
CA GLY A 428 21.85 -25.90 -15.76
C GLY A 428 22.65 -24.62 -15.49
N ALA A 429 21.98 -23.50 -15.18
CA ALA A 429 22.61 -22.18 -14.98
C ALA A 429 22.50 -21.64 -13.55
N VAL A 430 21.58 -22.16 -12.73
CA VAL A 430 21.42 -21.78 -11.32
C VAL A 430 22.52 -22.43 -10.46
N GLU A 431 23.08 -21.66 -9.53
CA GLU A 431 24.15 -22.07 -8.62
C GLU A 431 23.67 -21.97 -7.16
N ALA A 432 24.30 -22.71 -6.23
CA ALA A 432 23.96 -22.60 -4.82
C ALA A 432 24.41 -21.23 -4.26
N GLY A 433 23.53 -20.55 -3.52
CA GLY A 433 23.80 -19.21 -3.00
C GLY A 433 23.38 -18.08 -3.95
N SER A 434 24.26 -17.12 -4.24
CA SER A 434 23.90 -15.86 -4.93
C SER A 434 23.86 -16.01 -6.47
N ASN A 435 22.70 -15.85 -7.08
CA ASN A 435 22.46 -15.99 -8.52
C ASN A 435 22.21 -14.64 -9.20
N VAL A 436 23.04 -14.27 -10.18
CA VAL A 436 22.96 -12.99 -10.88
C VAL A 436 22.08 -13.11 -12.12
N ILE A 437 20.96 -12.39 -12.11
CA ILE A 437 20.00 -12.30 -13.22
C ILE A 437 20.16 -10.94 -13.89
N VAL A 438 20.34 -10.94 -15.22
CA VAL A 438 20.46 -9.71 -16.02
C VAL A 438 19.40 -9.68 -17.12
N LEU A 439 18.68 -8.57 -17.16
CA LEU A 439 17.71 -8.21 -18.19
C LEU A 439 18.31 -7.12 -19.07
N ASN A 440 18.52 -7.41 -20.35
CA ASN A 440 19.05 -6.47 -21.32
C ASN A 440 17.92 -6.04 -22.26
N ASN A 441 17.65 -4.74 -22.38
CA ASN A 441 16.69 -4.25 -23.35
C ASN A 441 17.34 -4.17 -24.74
N THR A 442 17.08 -5.19 -25.55
CA THR A 442 17.66 -5.40 -26.88
C THR A 442 16.78 -4.88 -28.01
N THR A 443 15.77 -4.05 -27.73
CA THR A 443 14.82 -3.61 -28.76
C THR A 443 15.50 -2.85 -29.92
N THR A 444 15.01 -3.11 -31.12
CA THR A 444 15.37 -2.39 -32.35
C THR A 444 14.40 -1.25 -32.67
N ASN A 445 13.35 -1.04 -31.85
CA ASN A 445 12.37 0.04 -31.98
C ASN A 445 13.08 1.40 -32.15
N PRO A 446 12.77 2.21 -33.19
CA PRO A 446 13.47 3.46 -33.45
C PRO A 446 13.29 4.55 -32.37
N ASP A 447 12.26 4.47 -31.52
CA ASP A 447 11.99 5.46 -30.47
C ASP A 447 13.18 5.57 -29.46
N PRO A 448 13.82 6.75 -29.32
CA PRO A 448 14.89 6.94 -28.35
C PRO A 448 14.41 7.06 -26.89
N GLN A 449 13.10 7.20 -26.66
CA GLN A 449 12.48 7.17 -25.33
C GLN A 449 11.98 5.77 -24.94
N GLU A 450 12.31 4.74 -25.72
CA GLU A 450 11.90 3.37 -25.41
C GLU A 450 12.44 2.89 -24.05
N LYS A 451 11.53 2.28 -23.28
CA LYS A 451 11.78 1.68 -21.98
C LYS A 451 10.82 0.53 -21.69
N VAL A 452 11.31 -0.45 -20.95
CA VAL A 452 10.54 -1.51 -20.31
C VAL A 452 10.53 -1.28 -18.80
N TRP A 453 9.42 -1.59 -18.13
CA TRP A 453 9.32 -1.53 -16.67
C TRP A 453 9.38 -2.94 -16.08
N LEU A 454 10.15 -3.11 -15.01
CA LEU A 454 10.15 -4.35 -14.23
C LEU A 454 8.97 -4.36 -13.27
N ASP A 455 8.17 -5.41 -13.32
CA ASP A 455 7.14 -5.72 -12.31
C ASP A 455 7.83 -6.54 -11.21
N TRP A 456 8.18 -7.80 -11.51
CA TRP A 456 8.84 -8.71 -10.57
C TRP A 456 9.74 -9.76 -11.22
N VAL A 457 10.61 -10.36 -10.41
CA VAL A 457 11.48 -11.52 -10.73
C VAL A 457 11.22 -12.61 -9.70
N GLU A 458 10.97 -13.85 -10.13
CA GLU A 458 10.81 -15.03 -9.28
C GLU A 458 11.84 -16.11 -9.64
N LEU A 459 12.57 -16.59 -8.63
CA LEU A 459 13.37 -17.82 -8.70
C LEU A 459 12.76 -18.87 -7.78
N ASP A 460 12.21 -19.91 -8.38
CA ASP A 460 11.57 -21.05 -7.72
C ASP A 460 12.45 -22.28 -7.93
N TYR A 461 12.84 -22.94 -6.85
CA TYR A 461 13.83 -24.01 -6.90
C TYR A 461 13.60 -25.06 -5.82
N GLY A 462 14.02 -26.29 -6.09
CA GLY A 462 14.09 -27.33 -5.07
C GLY A 462 15.30 -27.16 -4.17
N LEU A 463 15.14 -27.45 -2.88
CA LEU A 463 16.23 -27.47 -1.90
C LEU A 463 16.35 -28.81 -1.20
N ASP A 464 17.58 -29.19 -0.87
CA ASP A 464 17.86 -30.30 0.02
C ASP A 464 17.70 -29.81 1.46
N LEU A 465 16.86 -30.52 2.24
CA LEU A 465 16.58 -30.16 3.63
C LEU A 465 17.62 -30.81 4.55
N THR A 466 18.46 -29.99 5.15
CA THR A 466 19.37 -30.40 6.22
C THR A 466 18.80 -30.00 7.57
N ALA A 467 18.78 -30.95 8.51
CA ALA A 467 18.51 -30.65 9.90
C ALA A 467 19.80 -30.10 10.57
N ASP A 468 19.67 -29.05 11.37
CA ASP A 468 20.73 -28.46 12.17
C ASP A 468 20.24 -28.35 13.63
N GLU A 469 21.02 -28.84 14.59
CA GLU A 469 20.66 -28.93 16.02
C GLU A 469 19.22 -29.45 16.31
N ASP A 470 18.82 -30.54 15.63
CA ASP A 470 17.45 -31.14 15.66
C ASP A 470 16.31 -30.22 15.17
N ALA A 471 16.62 -29.06 14.59
CA ALA A 471 15.69 -28.17 13.90
C ALA A 471 15.81 -28.28 12.36
N LEU A 472 14.73 -27.97 11.64
CA LEU A 472 14.81 -27.70 10.20
C LEU A 472 15.20 -26.23 10.00
N ALA A 473 16.36 -25.99 9.39
CA ALA A 473 16.75 -24.65 8.99
C ALA A 473 15.98 -24.24 7.72
N PHE A 474 15.10 -23.24 7.85
CA PHE A 474 14.42 -22.62 6.73
C PHE A 474 15.15 -21.30 6.36
N PRO A 475 15.65 -21.13 5.12
CA PRO A 475 16.44 -19.98 4.69
C PRO A 475 15.63 -18.81 4.09
#